data_AF-A0A1V5R596-F1
#
_entry.id   AF-A0A1V5R596-F1
#
_cell.length_a   1.000
_cell.length_b   1.000
_cell.length_c   1.000
_cell.angle_alpha   90.00
_cell.angle_beta   90.00
_cell.angle_gamma   90.00
#
_symmetry.space_group_name_H-M   'P 1'
#
loop_
_entity.id
_entity.type
_entity.pdbx_description
1 polymer ?
#
loop_
_entity_poly.entity_id
_entity_poly.type
_entity_poly.pdbx_seq_one_letter_code
_entity_poly.pdbx_strand_id
1 'polypeptide(L)'
;MKTISVISNKGGSGKSLTSFLIAGAIKKLNPDQRVLFVDLTQDQGSRSISLAPEQERRGQGMGRALTPLVMADGDEERMAEAGKEGAELLRKAIQPVCVVPGVGDQGVIGFAPAASSDLDKLAEGSWNKSPHPEMALVGLLSELDDDWDWVVFDTPGALNSPAVRAVMPISDAVVIPCDCRVTETLAGLEKVFSQVKRIQKAGLEVNLAGLIGNMIVPTAASRETVQTLKEISTQRGIPVLAWIDHVTTASNALRAYAIEVDGRPMRAGGLYYEALLSTNPNVKQKAENLAEQFEEIAGRLMKSAELVGQAS
;
A
#
# COMPACT_ATOMS: atom_id res chain seq x y z
N MET A 1 1.46 -13.31 10.46
CA MET A 1 1.60 -12.20 9.49
C MET A 1 1.24 -10.84 10.13
N LYS A 2 1.80 -9.73 9.62
CA LYS A 2 1.48 -8.34 10.01
C LYS A 2 1.08 -7.48 8.81
N THR A 3 0.20 -6.52 9.00
CA THR A 3 -0.42 -5.74 7.91
C THR A 3 -0.16 -4.23 8.03
N ILE A 4 0.24 -3.60 6.93
CA ILE A 4 0.40 -2.15 6.82
C ILE A 4 -0.47 -1.66 5.66
N SER A 5 -1.17 -0.55 5.84
CA SER A 5 -1.92 0.07 4.74
C SER A 5 -1.63 1.54 4.56
N VAL A 6 -1.68 1.95 3.29
CA VAL A 6 -1.53 3.35 2.89
C VAL A 6 -2.87 3.89 2.42
N ILE A 7 -3.45 4.83 3.17
CA ILE A 7 -4.80 5.36 2.92
C ILE A 7 -4.73 6.86 2.62
N SER A 8 -5.45 7.34 1.61
CA SER A 8 -5.64 8.78 1.40
C SER A 8 -6.97 9.07 0.69
N ASN A 9 -7.46 10.30 0.87
CA ASN A 9 -8.73 10.78 0.32
C ASN A 9 -8.65 11.29 -1.13
N LYS A 10 -7.50 11.17 -1.82
CA LYS A 10 -7.37 11.64 -3.20
C LYS A 10 -6.49 10.73 -4.05
N GLY A 11 -6.78 10.69 -5.35
CA GLY A 11 -5.80 10.27 -6.36
C GLY A 11 -4.59 11.22 -6.38
N GLY A 12 -3.41 10.71 -6.70
CA GLY A 12 -2.21 11.53 -6.89
C GLY A 12 -1.46 11.99 -5.64
N SER A 13 -1.88 11.62 -4.41
CA SER A 13 -1.14 11.94 -3.18
C SER A 13 0.12 11.07 -2.95
N GLY A 14 0.43 10.17 -3.89
CA GLY A 14 1.58 9.26 -3.83
C GLY A 14 1.32 7.90 -3.18
N LYS A 15 0.07 7.52 -2.86
CA LYS A 15 -0.28 6.24 -2.19
C LYS A 15 0.46 5.01 -2.73
N SER A 16 0.25 4.67 -4.00
CA SER A 16 0.89 3.53 -4.65
C SER A 16 2.41 3.61 -4.61
N LEU A 17 2.96 4.82 -4.72
CA LEU A 17 4.39 5.01 -4.61
C LEU A 17 4.89 4.69 -3.20
N THR A 18 4.26 5.32 -2.20
CA THR A 18 4.54 5.17 -0.79
C THR A 18 4.40 3.73 -0.32
N SER A 19 3.30 3.04 -0.65
CA SER A 19 3.06 1.65 -0.26
C SER A 19 4.16 0.72 -0.76
N PHE A 20 4.57 0.88 -2.01
CA PHE A 20 5.58 -0.01 -2.58
C PHE A 20 6.99 0.30 -2.06
N LEU A 21 7.31 1.58 -1.82
CA LEU A 21 8.57 1.96 -1.19
C LEU A 21 8.65 1.44 0.25
N ILE A 22 7.53 1.41 0.98
CA ILE A 22 7.45 0.77 2.30
C ILE A 22 7.71 -0.74 2.17
N ALA A 23 7.09 -1.43 1.22
CA ALA A 23 7.33 -2.86 1.01
C ALA A 23 8.81 -3.18 0.69
N GLY A 24 9.43 -2.38 -0.19
CA GLY A 24 10.85 -2.48 -0.50
C GLY A 24 11.75 -2.21 0.72
N ALA A 25 11.40 -1.19 1.51
CA ALA A 25 12.11 -0.85 2.73
C ALA A 25 12.04 -1.97 3.77
N ILE A 26 10.86 -2.55 4.01
CA ILE A 26 10.69 -3.69 4.93
C ILE A 26 11.58 -4.86 4.49
N LYS A 27 11.55 -5.19 3.20
CA LYS A 27 12.36 -6.29 2.65
C LYS A 27 13.86 -6.02 2.76
N LYS A 28 14.30 -4.79 2.51
CA LYS A 28 15.71 -4.41 2.65
C LYS A 28 16.17 -4.46 4.10
N LEU A 29 15.35 -4.00 5.04
CA LEU A 29 15.64 -4.02 6.47
C LEU A 29 15.61 -5.43 7.06
N ASN A 30 14.78 -6.32 6.52
CA ASN A 30 14.57 -7.68 7.01
C ASN A 30 14.62 -8.68 5.85
N PRO A 31 15.82 -9.01 5.34
CA PRO A 31 15.97 -9.81 4.12
C PRO A 31 15.37 -11.21 4.21
N ASP A 32 15.25 -11.77 5.41
CA ASP A 32 14.68 -13.09 5.66
C ASP A 32 13.15 -13.09 5.76
N GLN A 33 12.52 -11.91 5.92
CA GLN A 33 11.07 -11.80 6.00
C GLN A 33 10.44 -11.81 4.61
N ARG A 34 9.30 -12.50 4.52
CA ARG A 34 8.46 -12.63 3.32
C ARG A 34 7.46 -11.49 3.31
N VAL A 35 7.55 -10.63 2.29
CA VAL A 35 6.72 -9.44 2.17
C VAL A 35 5.81 -9.58 0.95
N LEU A 36 4.51 -9.41 1.15
CA LEU A 36 3.50 -9.37 0.11
C LEU A 36 3.01 -7.93 -0.09
N PHE A 37 3.16 -7.41 -1.30
CA PHE A 37 2.48 -6.18 -1.71
C PHE A 37 1.14 -6.54 -2.35
N VAL A 38 0.05 -5.91 -1.90
CA VAL A 38 -1.30 -6.17 -2.39
C VAL A 38 -1.87 -4.92 -3.04
N ASP A 39 -2.14 -5.00 -4.35
CA ASP A 39 -2.78 -3.93 -5.11
C ASP A 39 -4.31 -4.09 -5.08
N LEU A 40 -5.01 -3.14 -4.45
CA LEU A 40 -6.47 -3.06 -4.42
C LEU A 40 -6.99 -1.86 -5.23
N THR A 41 -6.17 -1.29 -6.12
CA THR A 41 -6.55 -0.12 -6.91
C THR A 41 -7.36 -0.52 -8.16
N GLN A 42 -8.43 0.24 -8.38
CA GLN A 42 -9.40 0.05 -9.48
C GLN A 42 -8.96 0.75 -10.78
N ASP A 43 -8.18 1.84 -10.66
CA ASP A 43 -7.77 2.62 -11.82
C ASP A 43 -6.77 1.85 -12.69
N GLN A 44 -7.15 1.59 -13.95
CA GLN A 44 -6.43 0.87 -15.02
C GLN A 44 -5.13 1.57 -15.51
N GLY A 45 -4.38 2.20 -14.62
CA GLY A 45 -3.02 2.72 -14.84
C GLY A 45 -2.05 2.32 -13.74
N SER A 46 -2.43 1.33 -12.92
CA SER A 46 -1.75 0.96 -11.68
C SER A 46 -0.46 0.19 -11.89
N ARG A 47 0.29 0.05 -10.80
CA ARG A 47 1.52 -0.74 -10.71
C ARG A 47 1.33 -2.17 -11.21
N SER A 48 0.13 -2.73 -11.05
CA SER A 48 -0.19 -4.09 -11.54
C SER A 48 0.02 -4.26 -13.04
N ILE A 49 -0.37 -3.29 -13.87
CA ILE A 49 -0.15 -3.37 -15.33
C ILE A 49 1.34 -3.35 -15.67
N SER A 50 2.17 -2.68 -14.86
CA SER A 50 3.61 -2.59 -15.10
C SER A 50 4.37 -3.80 -14.55
N LEU A 51 3.93 -4.34 -13.40
CA LEU A 51 4.61 -5.41 -12.67
C LEU A 51 4.12 -6.81 -13.02
N ALA A 52 2.84 -6.97 -13.33
CA ALA A 52 2.18 -8.25 -13.58
C ALA A 52 1.21 -8.18 -14.78
N PRO A 53 1.66 -7.74 -15.97
CA PRO A 53 0.79 -7.50 -17.12
C PRO A 53 0.08 -8.77 -17.64
N GLU A 54 0.69 -9.95 -17.50
CA GLU A 54 0.07 -11.21 -17.92
C GLU A 54 -1.07 -11.64 -16.99
N GLN A 55 -0.89 -11.43 -15.69
CA GLN A 55 -1.88 -11.74 -14.68
C GLN A 55 -3.11 -10.83 -14.84
N GLU A 56 -2.91 -9.53 -15.04
CA GLU A 56 -3.99 -8.59 -15.37
C GLU A 56 -4.75 -9.00 -16.64
N ARG A 57 -4.04 -9.35 -17.73
CA ARG A 57 -4.67 -9.84 -18.97
C ARG A 57 -5.54 -11.08 -18.76
N ARG A 58 -5.16 -11.95 -17.82
CA ARG A 58 -5.87 -13.19 -17.51
C ARG A 58 -6.94 -13.04 -16.43
N GLY A 59 -7.12 -11.83 -15.88
CA GLY A 59 -7.98 -11.59 -14.71
C GLY A 59 -7.52 -12.40 -13.49
N GLN A 60 -6.22 -12.56 -13.30
CA GLN A 60 -5.62 -13.26 -12.16
C GLN A 60 -5.10 -12.22 -11.18
N GLY A 61 -5.61 -12.21 -9.95
CA GLY A 61 -5.29 -11.20 -8.95
C GLY A 61 -6.35 -11.09 -7.87
N MET A 62 -6.33 -9.98 -7.14
CA MET A 62 -7.17 -9.73 -5.97
C MET A 62 -8.66 -9.78 -6.29
N GLY A 63 -9.10 -9.21 -7.40
CA GLY A 63 -10.51 -9.26 -7.82
C GLY A 63 -11.03 -10.69 -7.94
N ARG A 64 -10.25 -11.57 -8.57
CA ARG A 64 -10.61 -12.99 -8.72
C ARG A 64 -10.48 -13.77 -7.41
N ALA A 65 -9.43 -13.52 -6.63
CA ALA A 65 -9.21 -14.18 -5.34
C ALA A 65 -10.30 -13.81 -4.31
N LEU A 66 -10.79 -12.58 -4.32
CA LEU A 66 -11.82 -12.10 -3.38
C LEU A 66 -13.25 -12.48 -3.81
N THR A 67 -13.47 -12.83 -5.07
CA THR A 67 -14.81 -13.17 -5.58
C THR A 67 -15.51 -14.24 -4.75
N PRO A 68 -14.94 -15.43 -4.49
CA PRO A 68 -15.64 -16.45 -3.70
C PRO A 68 -15.97 -15.96 -2.28
N LEU A 69 -15.06 -15.22 -1.63
CA LEU A 69 -15.29 -14.70 -0.27
C LEU A 69 -16.36 -13.62 -0.23
N VAL A 70 -16.38 -12.70 -1.18
CA VAL A 70 -17.43 -11.67 -1.28
C VAL A 70 -18.79 -12.31 -1.56
N MET A 71 -18.85 -13.38 -2.35
CA MET A 71 -20.10 -14.09 -2.67
C MET A 71 -20.60 -14.99 -1.54
N ALA A 72 -19.72 -15.43 -0.64
CA ALA A 72 -20.10 -16.14 0.58
C ALA A 72 -20.87 -15.23 1.57
N ASP A 73 -20.68 -13.90 1.49
CA ASP A 73 -21.46 -12.87 2.20
C ASP A 73 -21.58 -13.10 3.72
N GLY A 74 -20.48 -13.57 4.34
CA GLY A 74 -20.40 -13.79 5.79
C GLY A 74 -21.00 -15.10 6.30
N ASP A 75 -21.48 -15.98 5.42
CA ASP A 75 -21.87 -17.35 5.79
C ASP A 75 -20.63 -18.16 6.21
N GLU A 76 -20.54 -18.52 7.49
CA GLU A 76 -19.33 -19.10 8.09
C GLU A 76 -18.83 -20.37 7.39
N GLU A 77 -19.75 -21.28 7.02
CA GLU A 77 -19.40 -22.54 6.38
C GLU A 77 -18.81 -22.30 4.99
N ARG A 78 -19.46 -21.42 4.20
CA ARG A 78 -18.98 -21.05 2.86
C ARG A 78 -17.70 -20.24 2.90
N MET A 79 -17.52 -19.37 3.90
CA MET A 79 -16.33 -18.53 4.04
C MET A 79 -15.05 -19.36 4.18
N ALA A 80 -15.10 -20.50 4.87
CA ALA A 80 -13.95 -21.38 5.02
C ALA A 80 -13.50 -22.03 3.68
N GLU A 81 -14.46 -22.50 2.87
CA GLU A 81 -14.15 -23.05 1.55
C GLU A 81 -13.71 -21.94 0.57
N ALA A 82 -14.42 -20.82 0.59
CA ALA A 82 -14.12 -19.64 -0.22
C ALA A 82 -12.73 -19.05 0.08
N GLY A 83 -12.30 -19.06 1.34
CA GLY A 83 -10.97 -18.65 1.75
C GLY A 83 -9.89 -19.50 1.11
N LYS A 84 -10.03 -20.83 1.20
CA LYS A 84 -9.08 -21.78 0.59
C LYS A 84 -9.00 -21.62 -0.93
N GLU A 85 -10.17 -21.52 -1.59
CA GLU A 85 -10.24 -21.28 -3.04
C GLU A 85 -9.57 -19.95 -3.41
N GLY A 86 -9.93 -18.87 -2.72
CA GLY A 86 -9.38 -17.53 -2.95
C GLY A 86 -7.87 -17.49 -2.76
N ALA A 87 -7.35 -18.14 -1.71
CA ALA A 87 -5.92 -18.22 -1.44
C ALA A 87 -5.18 -19.04 -2.51
N GLU A 88 -5.74 -20.15 -2.98
CA GLU A 88 -5.16 -20.92 -4.08
C GLU A 88 -5.10 -20.10 -5.38
N LEU A 89 -6.17 -19.36 -5.70
CA LEU A 89 -6.21 -18.45 -6.83
C LEU A 89 -5.16 -17.34 -6.71
N LEU A 90 -5.00 -16.76 -5.51
CA LEU A 90 -4.04 -15.70 -5.27
C LEU A 90 -2.60 -16.20 -5.38
N ARG A 91 -2.26 -17.35 -4.77
CA ARG A 91 -0.92 -17.95 -4.87
C ARG A 91 -0.45 -18.13 -6.31
N LYS A 92 -1.36 -18.52 -7.21
CA LYS A 92 -1.08 -18.65 -8.65
C LYS A 92 -0.90 -17.31 -9.36
N ALA A 93 -1.45 -16.22 -8.81
CA ALA A 93 -1.39 -14.89 -9.37
C ALA A 93 -0.21 -14.05 -8.84
N ILE A 94 0.38 -14.42 -7.69
CA ILE A 94 1.48 -13.68 -7.09
C ILE A 94 2.69 -13.66 -8.03
N GLN A 95 3.10 -12.46 -8.43
CA GLN A 95 4.27 -12.20 -9.25
C GLN A 95 5.47 -11.90 -8.34
N PRO A 96 6.58 -12.65 -8.45
CA PRO A 96 7.83 -12.27 -7.78
C PRO A 96 8.37 -10.96 -8.36
N VAL A 97 8.75 -10.02 -7.47
CA VAL A 97 9.33 -8.72 -7.84
C VAL A 97 10.59 -8.48 -7.02
N CYS A 98 11.72 -8.31 -7.70
CA CYS A 98 12.97 -7.93 -7.05
C CYS A 98 12.95 -6.44 -6.72
N VAL A 99 13.24 -6.11 -5.46
CA VAL A 99 13.34 -4.74 -4.93
C VAL A 99 14.67 -4.49 -4.22
N VAL A 100 15.53 -5.50 -4.13
CA VAL A 100 16.93 -5.36 -3.70
C VAL A 100 17.77 -6.28 -4.60
N PRO A 101 18.35 -5.78 -5.70
CA PRO A 101 19.11 -6.64 -6.61
C PRO A 101 20.43 -7.11 -6.00
N GLY A 102 20.93 -8.24 -6.49
CA GLY A 102 22.24 -8.79 -6.11
C GLY A 102 22.26 -9.63 -4.82
N VAL A 103 21.12 -9.78 -4.13
CA VAL A 103 21.00 -10.59 -2.91
C VAL A 103 20.09 -11.83 -3.08
N GLY A 104 19.75 -12.19 -4.32
CA GLY A 104 18.91 -13.36 -4.62
C GLY A 104 17.48 -13.21 -4.05
N ASP A 105 16.90 -14.32 -3.57
CA ASP A 105 15.53 -14.37 -3.05
C ASP A 105 15.30 -13.46 -1.84
N GLN A 106 16.36 -13.12 -1.10
CA GLN A 106 16.31 -12.16 0.01
C GLN A 106 15.99 -10.72 -0.45
N GLY A 107 16.03 -10.45 -1.75
CA GLY A 107 15.65 -9.17 -2.35
C GLY A 107 14.29 -9.16 -3.02
N VAL A 108 13.52 -10.25 -2.94
CA VAL A 108 12.29 -10.45 -3.70
C VAL A 108 11.05 -10.36 -2.81
N ILE A 109 10.07 -9.57 -3.22
CA ILE A 109 8.73 -9.52 -2.62
C ILE A 109 7.71 -10.25 -3.49
N GLY A 110 6.62 -10.70 -2.88
CA GLY A 110 5.43 -11.11 -3.63
C GLY A 110 4.64 -9.87 -4.04
N PHE A 111 4.14 -9.84 -5.27
CA PHE A 111 3.22 -8.82 -5.76
C PHE A 111 1.90 -9.48 -6.14
N ALA A 112 0.84 -9.17 -5.39
CA ALA A 112 -0.54 -9.56 -5.68
C ALA A 112 -1.20 -8.48 -6.56
N PRO A 113 -1.40 -8.74 -7.87
CA PRO A 113 -2.01 -7.79 -8.79
C PRO A 113 -3.50 -7.58 -8.49
N ALA A 114 -4.06 -6.47 -8.96
CA ALA A 114 -5.45 -6.13 -8.71
C ALA A 114 -6.43 -7.06 -9.44
N ALA A 115 -6.14 -7.47 -10.67
CA ALA A 115 -7.13 -8.00 -11.62
C ALA A 115 -8.30 -7.02 -11.77
N SER A 116 -7.98 -5.80 -12.20
CA SER A 116 -8.82 -4.61 -12.01
C SER A 116 -10.27 -4.80 -12.46
N SER A 117 -10.54 -5.50 -13.57
CA SER A 117 -11.91 -5.69 -14.07
C SER A 117 -12.83 -6.46 -13.10
N ASP A 118 -12.30 -7.44 -12.38
CA ASP A 118 -13.11 -8.19 -11.41
C ASP A 118 -13.21 -7.43 -10.09
N LEU A 119 -12.14 -6.73 -9.71
CA LEU A 119 -12.14 -5.88 -8.52
C LEU A 119 -13.14 -4.71 -8.65
N ASP A 120 -13.26 -4.12 -9.84
CA ASP A 120 -14.26 -3.09 -10.18
C ASP A 120 -15.68 -3.63 -9.98
N LYS A 121 -16.00 -4.81 -10.56
CA LYS A 121 -17.32 -5.44 -10.40
C LYS A 121 -17.66 -5.70 -8.94
N LEU A 122 -16.70 -6.20 -8.15
CA LEU A 122 -16.93 -6.45 -6.72
C LEU A 122 -17.23 -5.14 -5.99
N ALA A 123 -16.47 -4.10 -6.29
CA ALA A 123 -16.59 -2.82 -5.62
C ALA A 123 -17.76 -1.95 -6.09
N GLU A 124 -18.37 -2.25 -7.23
CA GLU A 124 -19.66 -1.68 -7.63
C GLU A 124 -20.84 -2.56 -7.16
N GLY A 125 -20.56 -3.82 -6.81
CA GLY A 125 -21.54 -4.85 -6.46
C GLY A 125 -21.66 -5.15 -4.96
N SER A 126 -21.68 -6.45 -4.63
CA SER A 126 -21.99 -6.96 -3.29
C SER A 126 -20.97 -6.50 -2.23
N TRP A 127 -19.69 -6.39 -2.57
CA TRP A 127 -18.67 -5.99 -1.60
C TRP A 127 -18.92 -4.58 -1.03
N ASN A 128 -19.36 -3.65 -1.89
CA ASN A 128 -19.68 -2.29 -1.50
C ASN A 128 -20.90 -2.20 -0.57
N LYS A 129 -21.88 -3.08 -0.81
CA LYS A 129 -23.10 -3.17 -0.01
C LYS A 129 -22.89 -3.91 1.30
N SER A 130 -21.80 -4.66 1.43
CA SER A 130 -21.50 -5.42 2.64
C SER A 130 -21.37 -4.50 3.86
N PRO A 131 -22.03 -4.84 4.99
CA PRO A 131 -21.80 -4.18 6.27
C PRO A 131 -20.40 -4.50 6.83
N HIS A 132 -19.85 -5.66 6.46
CA HIS A 132 -18.59 -6.22 6.96
C HIS A 132 -17.60 -6.53 5.82
N PRO A 133 -17.21 -5.53 5.00
CA PRO A 133 -16.35 -5.73 3.83
C PRO A 133 -14.96 -6.29 4.20
N GLU A 134 -14.52 -6.12 5.44
CA GLU A 134 -13.29 -6.66 6.01
C GLU A 134 -13.26 -8.19 6.03
N MET A 135 -14.39 -8.87 6.20
CA MET A 135 -14.43 -10.33 6.35
C MET A 135 -13.85 -11.05 5.14
N ALA A 136 -14.05 -10.51 3.93
CA ALA A 136 -13.49 -11.08 2.71
C ALA A 136 -11.95 -10.98 2.66
N LEU A 137 -11.35 -9.94 3.22
CA LEU A 137 -9.89 -9.87 3.33
C LEU A 137 -9.38 -10.72 4.50
N VAL A 138 -10.08 -10.75 5.64
CA VAL A 138 -9.70 -11.58 6.79
C VAL A 138 -9.65 -13.06 6.40
N GLY A 139 -10.71 -13.57 5.76
CA GLY A 139 -10.77 -14.98 5.34
C GLY A 139 -9.75 -15.35 4.26
N LEU A 140 -9.36 -14.39 3.42
CA LEU A 140 -8.30 -14.61 2.44
C LEU A 140 -6.92 -14.63 3.10
N LEU A 141 -6.66 -13.66 3.98
CA LEU A 141 -5.36 -13.50 4.63
C LEU A 141 -5.08 -14.61 5.66
N SER A 142 -6.09 -15.13 6.35
CA SER A 142 -5.91 -16.24 7.30
C SER A 142 -5.33 -17.48 6.62
N GLU A 143 -5.70 -17.74 5.37
CA GLU A 143 -5.19 -18.86 4.58
C GLU A 143 -3.77 -18.62 4.02
N LEU A 144 -3.25 -17.40 4.17
CA LEU A 144 -1.93 -16.96 3.71
C LEU A 144 -0.96 -16.63 4.87
N ASP A 145 -1.38 -16.83 6.12
CA ASP A 145 -0.62 -16.43 7.31
C ASP A 145 0.74 -17.14 7.41
N ASP A 146 0.78 -18.40 6.96
CA ASP A 146 2.00 -19.20 6.89
C ASP A 146 2.90 -18.82 5.71
N ASP A 147 2.42 -18.06 4.72
CA ASP A 147 3.15 -17.73 3.50
C ASP A 147 3.93 -16.40 3.61
N TRP A 148 3.45 -15.47 4.44
CA TRP A 148 3.95 -14.11 4.49
C TRP A 148 4.09 -13.58 5.91
N ASP A 149 5.18 -12.87 6.16
CA ASP A 149 5.42 -12.23 7.46
C ASP A 149 4.82 -10.82 7.48
N TRP A 150 4.84 -10.13 6.33
CA TRP A 150 4.27 -8.80 6.15
C TRP A 150 3.38 -8.70 4.91
N VAL A 151 2.31 -7.92 5.02
CA VAL A 151 1.45 -7.49 3.91
C VAL A 151 1.40 -5.96 3.88
N VAL A 152 1.62 -5.38 2.70
CA VAL A 152 1.47 -3.94 2.46
C VAL A 152 0.35 -3.71 1.45
N PHE A 153 -0.72 -3.04 1.87
CA PHE A 153 -1.87 -2.73 1.03
C PHE A 153 -1.72 -1.39 0.31
N ASP A 154 -1.88 -1.41 -1.01
CA ASP A 154 -2.16 -0.24 -1.83
C ASP A 154 -3.66 -0.12 -2.08
N THR A 155 -4.24 1.02 -1.70
CA THR A 155 -5.69 1.21 -1.69
C THR A 155 -6.14 2.29 -2.66
N PRO A 156 -7.38 2.24 -3.17
CA PRO A 156 -7.90 3.26 -4.08
C PRO A 156 -8.04 4.61 -3.37
N GLY A 157 -8.08 5.71 -4.14
CA GLY A 157 -8.19 7.06 -3.58
C GLY A 157 -9.58 7.43 -3.03
N ALA A 158 -10.57 6.57 -3.21
CA ALA A 158 -11.95 6.79 -2.77
C ALA A 158 -12.16 6.17 -1.37
N LEU A 159 -12.29 7.01 -0.34
CA LEU A 159 -12.44 6.55 1.04
C LEU A 159 -13.68 5.69 1.32
N ASN A 160 -14.74 5.87 0.54
CA ASN A 160 -15.95 5.05 0.67
C ASN A 160 -15.84 3.71 -0.07
N SER A 161 -14.74 3.45 -0.79
CA SER A 161 -14.50 2.16 -1.43
C SER A 161 -14.53 1.02 -0.40
N PRO A 162 -15.13 -0.13 -0.72
CA PRO A 162 -15.10 -1.28 0.16
C PRO A 162 -13.67 -1.74 0.46
N ALA A 163 -12.73 -1.58 -0.47
CA ALA A 163 -11.32 -1.89 -0.23
C ALA A 163 -10.72 -1.06 0.90
N VAL A 164 -10.96 0.26 0.93
CA VAL A 164 -10.48 1.12 2.02
C VAL A 164 -11.17 0.77 3.34
N ARG A 165 -12.50 0.57 3.31
CA ARG A 165 -13.28 0.18 4.49
C ARG A 165 -12.86 -1.17 5.07
N ALA A 166 -12.46 -2.12 4.22
CA ALA A 166 -12.02 -3.44 4.59
C ALA A 166 -10.58 -3.43 5.15
N VAL A 167 -9.68 -2.69 4.51
CA VAL A 167 -8.25 -2.65 4.85
C VAL A 167 -7.98 -1.88 6.14
N MET A 168 -8.64 -0.74 6.36
CA MET A 168 -8.38 0.10 7.54
C MET A 168 -8.48 -0.64 8.89
N PRO A 169 -9.55 -1.40 9.18
CA PRO A 169 -9.68 -2.08 10.48
C PRO A 169 -8.80 -3.32 10.64
N ILE A 170 -8.35 -3.95 9.54
CA ILE A 170 -7.50 -5.16 9.60
C ILE A 170 -6.00 -4.83 9.57
N SER A 171 -5.65 -3.54 9.40
CA SER A 171 -4.27 -3.09 9.32
C SER A 171 -3.67 -2.92 10.71
N ASP A 172 -2.59 -3.63 11.01
CA ASP A 172 -1.81 -3.41 12.23
C ASP A 172 -1.20 -2.01 12.26
N ALA A 173 -0.94 -1.38 11.10
CA ALA A 173 -0.54 0.03 11.03
C ALA A 173 -1.08 0.73 9.77
N VAL A 174 -1.78 1.85 9.96
CA VAL A 174 -2.30 2.70 8.88
C VAL A 174 -1.47 3.98 8.76
N VAL A 175 -0.97 4.26 7.56
CA VAL A 175 -0.26 5.50 7.25
C VAL A 175 -1.00 6.35 6.23
N ILE A 176 -0.98 7.68 6.44
CA ILE A 176 -1.70 8.64 5.60
C ILE A 176 -0.70 9.58 4.90
N PRO A 177 -0.43 9.42 3.60
CA PRO A 177 0.35 10.39 2.83
C PRO A 177 -0.50 11.63 2.52
N CYS A 178 0.01 12.79 2.92
CA CYS A 178 -0.60 14.10 2.76
C CYS A 178 0.14 14.91 1.67
N ASP A 179 -0.54 15.24 0.57
CA ASP A 179 0.02 16.09 -0.49
C ASP A 179 0.20 17.52 0.03
N CYS A 180 1.44 17.90 0.29
CA CYS A 180 1.78 19.19 0.86
C CYS A 180 1.87 20.30 -0.19
N ARG A 181 1.47 20.11 -1.45
CA ARG A 181 1.48 21.20 -2.44
C ARG A 181 0.28 22.14 -2.29
N VAL A 182 -0.82 21.63 -1.74
CA VAL A 182 -2.15 22.25 -1.78
C VAL A 182 -2.88 22.12 -0.44
N THR A 183 -3.69 23.12 -0.07
CA THR A 183 -4.37 23.17 1.24
C THR A 183 -5.62 22.27 1.30
N GLU A 184 -6.18 21.87 0.16
CA GLU A 184 -7.31 20.94 0.05
C GLU A 184 -7.00 19.56 0.68
N THR A 185 -5.71 19.24 0.85
CA THR A 185 -5.24 18.07 1.60
C THR A 185 -5.79 18.04 3.03
N LEU A 186 -5.95 19.19 3.68
CA LEU A 186 -6.47 19.28 5.05
C LEU A 186 -7.94 18.85 5.12
N ALA A 187 -8.77 19.31 4.18
CA ALA A 187 -10.15 18.87 4.05
C ALA A 187 -10.24 17.37 3.72
N GLY A 188 -9.29 16.85 2.93
CA GLY A 188 -9.18 15.42 2.66
C GLY A 188 -8.84 14.59 3.90
N LEU A 189 -7.94 15.10 4.74
CA LEU A 189 -7.53 14.45 5.98
C LEU A 189 -8.70 14.37 6.99
N GLU A 190 -9.51 15.43 7.10
CA GLU A 190 -10.73 15.39 7.93
C GLU A 190 -11.74 14.33 7.46
N LYS A 191 -11.81 14.04 6.15
CA LYS A 191 -12.63 12.93 5.65
C LYS A 191 -12.05 11.57 6.08
N VAL A 192 -10.73 11.40 6.12
CA VAL A 192 -10.10 10.18 6.65
C VAL A 192 -10.50 9.98 8.11
N PHE A 193 -10.35 11.01 8.95
CA PHE A 193 -10.75 10.94 10.37
C PHE A 193 -12.25 10.65 10.55
N SER A 194 -13.09 11.18 9.66
CA SER A 194 -14.52 10.89 9.68
C SER A 194 -14.81 9.41 9.38
N GLN A 195 -14.06 8.77 8.46
CA GLN A 195 -14.19 7.33 8.22
C GLN A 195 -13.69 6.50 9.38
N VAL A 196 -12.56 6.87 10.00
CA VAL A 196 -12.06 6.20 11.22
C VAL A 196 -13.14 6.19 12.29
N LYS A 197 -13.79 7.34 12.55
CA LYS A 197 -14.91 7.42 13.50
C LYS A 197 -16.09 6.53 13.11
N ARG A 198 -16.36 6.31 11.82
CA ARG A 198 -17.43 5.40 11.36
C ARG A 198 -17.08 3.94 11.61
N ILE A 199 -15.83 3.56 11.36
CA ILE A 199 -15.30 2.21 11.64
C ILE A 199 -15.35 1.94 13.16
N GLN A 200 -14.91 2.89 13.98
CA GLN A 200 -15.00 2.81 15.45
C GLN A 200 -16.43 2.69 15.97
N LYS A 201 -17.39 3.38 15.35
CA LYS A 201 -18.82 3.21 15.69
C LYS A 201 -19.37 1.83 15.35
N ALA A 202 -18.75 1.11 14.43
CA ALA A 202 -19.07 -0.29 14.12
C ALA A 202 -18.38 -1.28 15.07
N GLY A 203 -17.64 -0.80 16.08
CA GLY A 203 -16.94 -1.64 17.07
C GLY A 203 -15.57 -2.14 16.62
N LEU A 204 -15.01 -1.57 15.55
CA LEU A 204 -13.69 -1.93 15.02
C LEU A 204 -12.66 -0.84 15.34
N GLU A 205 -11.44 -1.25 15.62
CA GLU A 205 -10.33 -0.32 15.88
C GLU A 205 -9.57 0.05 14.60
N VAL A 206 -8.90 1.19 14.63
CA VAL A 206 -7.99 1.61 13.53
C VAL A 206 -6.71 2.16 14.14
N ASN A 207 -5.59 1.50 13.91
CA ASN A 207 -4.29 2.01 14.32
C ASN A 207 -3.75 3.03 13.29
N LEU A 208 -4.02 4.31 13.51
CA LEU A 208 -3.40 5.40 12.74
C LEU A 208 -1.94 5.61 13.16
N ALA A 209 -1.04 4.83 12.58
CA ALA A 209 0.38 4.81 12.91
C ALA A 209 1.13 6.10 12.56
N GLY A 210 0.67 6.87 11.56
CA GLY A 210 1.24 8.19 11.31
C GLY A 210 0.84 8.87 10.00
N LEU A 211 1.30 10.12 9.86
CA LEU A 211 1.17 10.94 8.65
C LEU A 211 2.50 11.02 7.91
N ILE A 212 2.48 11.13 6.58
CA ILE A 212 3.66 11.48 5.77
C ILE A 212 3.36 12.78 5.05
N GLY A 213 4.10 13.85 5.36
CA GLY A 213 4.01 15.08 4.59
C GLY A 213 4.77 14.91 3.27
N ASN A 214 4.05 14.73 2.16
CA ASN A 214 4.62 14.37 0.87
C ASN A 214 4.63 15.54 -0.12
N MET A 215 5.53 15.55 -1.10
CA MET A 215 5.61 16.55 -2.17
C MET A 215 5.75 18.00 -1.67
N ILE A 216 6.57 18.24 -0.65
CA ILE A 216 6.77 19.60 -0.11
C ILE A 216 7.48 20.48 -1.16
N VAL A 217 6.96 21.69 -1.37
CA VAL A 217 7.45 22.68 -2.33
C VAL A 217 7.57 24.05 -1.68
N PRO A 218 8.41 24.97 -2.19
CA PRO A 218 8.66 26.27 -1.54
C PRO A 218 7.53 27.30 -1.74
N THR A 219 6.25 26.90 -1.71
CA THR A 219 5.08 27.77 -1.88
C THR A 219 4.43 28.15 -0.54
N ALA A 220 3.63 29.22 -0.52
CA ALA A 220 2.89 29.62 0.67
C ALA A 220 1.88 28.55 1.10
N ALA A 221 1.11 28.00 0.15
CA ALA A 221 0.15 26.93 0.38
C ALA A 221 0.82 25.68 0.98
N SER A 222 2.04 25.35 0.54
CA SER A 222 2.79 24.22 1.08
C SER A 222 3.25 24.44 2.50
N ARG A 223 3.79 25.63 2.80
CA ARG A 223 4.17 26.02 4.17
C ARG A 223 2.98 26.00 5.12
N GLU A 224 1.83 26.51 4.67
CA GLU A 224 0.57 26.46 5.42
C GLU A 224 0.13 25.02 5.70
N THR A 225 0.09 24.17 4.66
CA THR A 225 -0.30 22.76 4.80
C THR A 225 0.63 22.01 5.77
N VAL A 226 1.95 22.20 5.65
CA VAL A 226 2.95 21.60 6.55
C VAL A 226 2.73 22.07 7.99
N GLN A 227 2.48 23.37 8.20
CA GLN A 227 2.26 23.92 9.53
C GLN A 227 1.00 23.34 10.17
N THR A 228 -0.12 23.31 9.44
CA THR A 228 -1.37 22.72 9.95
C THR A 228 -1.25 21.22 10.20
N LEU A 229 -0.49 20.48 9.38
CA LEU A 229 -0.23 19.06 9.63
C LEU A 229 0.55 18.82 10.94
N LYS A 230 1.49 19.70 11.31
CA LYS A 230 2.18 19.65 12.61
C LYS A 230 1.22 19.90 13.78
N GLU A 231 0.30 20.84 13.61
CA GLU A 231 -0.74 21.15 14.60
C GLU A 231 -1.69 19.96 14.78
N ILE A 232 -2.19 19.38 13.68
CA ILE A 232 -3.05 18.18 13.68
C ILE A 232 -2.32 17.00 14.34
N SER A 233 -1.05 16.79 14.01
CA SER A 233 -0.22 15.74 14.59
C SER A 233 -0.16 15.85 16.12
N THR A 234 0.08 17.05 16.62
CA THR A 234 0.14 17.33 18.06
C THR A 234 -1.22 17.18 18.73
N GLN A 235 -2.27 17.77 18.15
CA GLN A 235 -3.62 17.77 18.71
C GLN A 235 -4.24 16.37 18.78
N ARG A 236 -3.95 15.52 17.80
CA ARG A 236 -4.52 14.17 17.69
C ARG A 236 -3.60 13.06 18.20
N GLY A 237 -2.36 13.39 18.58
CA GLY A 237 -1.36 12.40 18.98
C GLY A 237 -0.93 11.45 17.87
N ILE A 238 -1.09 11.85 16.59
CA ILE A 238 -0.70 11.05 15.42
C ILE A 238 0.65 11.58 14.94
N PRO A 239 1.74 10.81 14.96
CA PRO A 239 3.06 11.33 14.59
C PRO A 239 3.16 11.62 13.09
N VAL A 240 3.90 12.67 12.72
CA VAL A 240 4.40 12.81 11.35
C VAL A 240 5.67 11.95 11.23
N LEU A 241 5.61 10.93 10.39
CA LEU A 241 6.70 9.96 10.21
C LEU A 241 7.85 10.54 9.40
N ALA A 242 7.54 11.33 8.38
CA ALA A 242 8.53 11.97 7.51
C ALA A 242 7.97 13.20 6.80
N TRP A 243 8.88 14.07 6.38
CA TRP A 243 8.66 15.19 5.48
C TRP A 243 9.43 14.93 4.19
N ILE A 244 8.72 14.57 3.13
CA ILE A 244 9.29 14.22 1.84
C ILE A 244 9.11 15.43 0.92
N ASP A 245 10.22 15.92 0.39
CA ASP A 245 10.20 17.01 -0.58
C ASP A 245 9.53 16.60 -1.90
N HIS A 246 9.38 17.53 -2.83
CA HIS A 246 9.04 17.18 -4.20
C HIS A 246 10.21 16.44 -4.85
N VAL A 247 10.33 15.14 -4.53
CA VAL A 247 11.29 14.28 -5.18
C VAL A 247 10.98 14.30 -6.66
N THR A 248 12.02 14.50 -7.45
CA THR A 248 11.93 14.62 -8.90
C THR A 248 11.48 13.27 -9.48
N THR A 249 10.15 13.11 -9.63
CA THR A 249 9.40 12.03 -10.30
C THR A 249 9.37 10.65 -9.64
N ALA A 250 8.31 9.88 -9.93
CA ALA A 250 8.20 8.44 -9.70
C ALA A 250 9.42 7.63 -10.22
N SER A 251 10.20 8.21 -11.14
CA SER A 251 11.46 7.65 -11.62
C SER A 251 12.49 7.48 -10.50
N ASN A 252 12.60 8.40 -9.54
CA ASN A 252 13.54 8.26 -8.41
C ASN A 252 13.13 7.17 -7.41
N ALA A 253 11.84 6.90 -7.27
CA ALA A 253 11.34 5.85 -6.40
C ALA A 253 11.59 4.45 -6.96
N LEU A 254 11.47 4.25 -8.29
CA LEU A 254 11.89 2.99 -8.91
C LEU A 254 13.41 2.78 -8.81
N ARG A 255 14.19 3.88 -8.75
CA ARG A 255 15.65 3.85 -8.57
C ARG A 255 16.08 3.49 -7.15
N ALA A 256 15.31 3.89 -6.13
CA ALA A 256 15.64 3.63 -4.72
C ALA A 256 15.84 2.13 -4.42
N TYR A 257 15.12 1.28 -5.14
CA TYR A 257 15.08 -0.17 -4.96
C TYR A 257 15.40 -0.95 -6.24
N ALA A 258 15.88 -0.27 -7.29
CA ALA A 258 16.34 -0.86 -8.56
C ALA A 258 15.49 -2.07 -9.03
N ILE A 259 14.20 -1.82 -9.22
CA ILE A 259 13.19 -2.89 -9.30
C ILE A 259 13.38 -3.74 -10.56
N GLU A 260 13.31 -5.06 -10.40
CA GLU A 260 13.38 -6.03 -11.51
C GLU A 260 12.19 -7.00 -11.48
N VAL A 261 11.69 -7.35 -12.67
CA VAL A 261 10.67 -8.38 -12.87
C VAL A 261 11.22 -9.38 -13.87
N ASP A 262 11.17 -10.67 -13.54
CA ASP A 262 11.74 -11.75 -14.37
C ASP A 262 13.20 -11.49 -14.79
N GLY A 263 14.01 -10.95 -13.86
CA GLY A 263 15.41 -10.59 -14.08
C GLY A 263 15.63 -9.41 -15.03
N ARG A 264 14.59 -8.61 -15.30
CA ARG A 264 14.66 -7.42 -16.15
C ARG A 264 14.37 -6.16 -15.34
N PRO A 265 15.26 -5.14 -15.38
CA PRO A 265 14.99 -3.86 -14.75
C PRO A 265 13.73 -3.21 -15.31
N MET A 266 12.86 -2.76 -14.40
CA MET A 266 11.66 -2.01 -14.78
C MET A 266 12.03 -0.66 -15.37
N ARG A 267 11.33 -0.30 -16.44
CA ARG A 267 11.39 1.02 -17.05
C ARG A 267 10.10 1.76 -16.72
N ALA A 268 10.12 2.79 -15.86
CA ALA A 268 8.98 3.73 -15.82
C ALA A 268 8.79 4.37 -17.20
N GLY A 269 7.58 4.84 -17.49
CA GLY A 269 7.18 5.38 -18.80
C GLY A 269 8.30 6.07 -19.61
N GLY A 270 8.74 5.39 -20.68
CA GLY A 270 9.55 5.95 -21.76
C GLY A 270 11.05 6.16 -21.47
N LEU A 271 11.88 5.31 -22.09
CA LEU A 271 13.29 5.54 -22.47
C LEU A 271 14.37 5.68 -21.35
N TYR A 272 15.31 4.72 -21.39
CA TYR A 272 16.68 4.75 -20.82
C TYR A 272 16.86 4.91 -19.29
N TYR A 273 16.89 3.76 -18.59
CA TYR A 273 17.09 3.67 -17.13
C TYR A 273 18.55 3.42 -16.71
N GLU A 274 19.25 2.49 -17.35
CA GLU A 274 20.62 2.10 -16.96
C GLU A 274 21.68 3.15 -17.34
N ALA A 275 21.49 3.85 -18.46
CA ALA A 275 22.46 4.81 -18.98
C ALA A 275 22.54 6.10 -18.14
N LEU A 276 21.45 6.51 -17.47
CA LEU A 276 21.39 7.75 -16.68
C LEU A 276 21.90 7.56 -15.24
N LEU A 277 21.72 6.39 -14.63
CA LEU A 277 22.18 6.09 -13.27
C LEU A 277 23.70 5.95 -13.17
N SER A 278 24.30 5.25 -14.13
CA SER A 278 25.75 5.07 -14.19
C SER A 278 26.51 6.38 -14.43
N THR A 279 25.82 7.43 -14.89
CA THR A 279 26.44 8.66 -15.37
C THR A 279 26.10 9.92 -14.56
N ASN A 280 25.02 9.94 -13.76
CA ASN A 280 24.61 11.13 -13.00
C ASN A 280 24.61 10.91 -11.45
N PRO A 281 25.68 11.31 -10.75
CA PRO A 281 25.81 11.17 -9.29
C PRO A 281 24.68 11.82 -8.48
N ASN A 282 24.14 12.95 -8.95
CA ASN A 282 23.08 13.67 -8.23
C ASN A 282 21.76 12.89 -8.22
N VAL A 283 21.48 12.12 -9.28
CA VAL A 283 20.28 11.28 -9.37
C VAL A 283 20.42 10.08 -8.43
N LYS A 284 21.60 9.46 -8.38
CA LYS A 284 21.89 8.35 -7.48
C LYS A 284 21.74 8.76 -6.01
N GLN A 285 22.38 9.86 -5.61
CA GLN A 285 22.30 10.36 -4.23
C GLN A 285 20.84 10.64 -3.80
N LYS A 286 20.02 11.21 -4.68
CA LYS A 286 18.61 11.48 -4.37
C LYS A 286 17.80 10.19 -4.17
N ALA A 287 18.11 9.14 -4.92
CA ALA A 287 17.45 7.84 -4.76
C ALA A 287 17.88 7.15 -3.45
N GLU A 288 19.16 7.24 -3.09
CA GLU A 288 19.70 6.72 -1.83
C GLU A 288 19.08 7.43 -0.62
N ASN A 289 19.04 8.77 -0.62
CA ASN A 289 18.39 9.54 0.45
C ASN A 289 16.91 9.19 0.59
N LEU A 290 16.21 8.96 -0.53
CA LEU A 290 14.80 8.54 -0.49
C LEU A 290 14.65 7.13 0.11
N ALA A 291 15.55 6.20 -0.23
CA ALA A 291 15.54 4.86 0.34
C ALA A 291 15.72 4.93 1.86
N GLU A 292 16.71 5.69 2.35
CA GLU A 292 16.95 5.90 3.78
C GLU A 292 15.72 6.45 4.51
N GLN A 293 15.03 7.44 3.94
CA GLN A 293 13.78 7.97 4.50
C GLN A 293 12.69 6.90 4.59
N PHE A 294 12.54 6.06 3.56
CA PHE A 294 11.54 4.99 3.58
C PHE A 294 11.91 3.82 4.49
N GLU A 295 13.19 3.54 4.69
CA GLU A 295 13.69 2.62 5.71
C GLU A 295 13.32 3.11 7.11
N GLU A 296 13.50 4.40 7.41
CA GLU A 296 13.05 4.98 8.68
C GLU A 296 11.52 4.89 8.85
N ILE A 297 10.75 5.26 7.81
CA ILE A 297 9.29 5.15 7.82
C ILE A 297 8.87 3.71 8.09
N ALA A 298 9.44 2.74 7.36
CA ALA A 298 9.12 1.32 7.51
C ALA A 298 9.42 0.81 8.91
N GLY A 299 10.59 1.12 9.48
CA GLY A 299 10.94 0.72 10.85
C GLY A 299 9.95 1.26 11.89
N ARG A 300 9.48 2.50 11.74
CA ARG A 300 8.47 3.10 12.64
C ARG A 300 7.09 2.44 12.47
N LEU A 301 6.69 2.11 11.25
CA LEU A 301 5.44 1.41 10.96
C LEU A 301 5.46 -0.02 11.49
N MET A 302 6.57 -0.75 11.28
CA MET A 302 6.74 -2.11 11.80
C MET A 302 6.62 -2.12 13.33
N LYS A 303 7.32 -1.21 14.01
CA LYS A 303 7.19 -1.06 15.47
C LYS A 303 5.76 -0.76 15.91
N SER A 304 5.04 0.11 15.18
CA SER A 304 3.64 0.39 15.49
C SER A 304 2.76 -0.85 15.34
N ALA A 305 2.96 -1.64 14.28
CA ALA A 305 2.23 -2.87 14.02
C ALA A 305 2.49 -3.98 15.05
N GLU A 306 3.72 -4.06 15.59
CA GLU A 306 4.07 -5.00 16.66
C GLU A 306 3.35 -4.68 17.98
N LEU A 307 3.16 -3.40 18.31
CA LEU A 307 2.51 -2.97 19.55
C LEU A 307 1.02 -3.32 19.61
N VAL A 308 0.33 -3.39 18.47
CA VAL A 308 -1.09 -3.78 18.42
C VAL A 308 -1.30 -5.19 18.97
N GLY A 309 -0.36 -6.11 18.69
CA GLY A 309 -0.44 -7.51 19.15
C GLY A 309 -0.10 -7.72 20.62
N GLN A 310 0.45 -6.72 21.31
CA GLN A 310 0.80 -6.80 22.74
C GLN A 310 -0.27 -6.18 23.66
N ALA A 311 -1.23 -5.46 23.08
CA ALA A 311 -2.31 -4.77 23.80
C ALA A 311 -3.63 -5.56 23.84
N SER A 312 -3.63 -6.78 23.30
CA SER A 312 -4.77 -7.73 23.26
C SER A 312 -4.51 -8.89 24.21
#